data_AF-A0A662EJF7-F1
#
_entry.id   AF-A0A662EJF7-F1
#
_cell.length_a   1.000
_cell.length_b   1.000
_cell.length_c   1.000
_cell.angle_alpha   90.00
_cell.angle_beta   90.00
_cell.angle_gamma   90.00
#
_symmetry.space_group_name_H-M   'P 1'
#
loop_
_entity.id
_entity.type
_entity.pdbx_description
1 polymer ?
#
loop_
_entity_poly.entity_id
_entity_poly.type
_entity_poly.pdbx_seq_one_letter_code
_entity_poly.pdbx_strand_id
1 'polypeptide(L)'
;MRRIFVLAMVLFALSGYAQVQFMLPAVSPEDVLQWLRQSALPAAEKAVWLRILPQAFDEGLVDPKIAQAFFQRLVGTPPTFVGEITAIMEELLAQGLSVTHLMNKVSQGIIMGRSWAVITNEIRLRASVLAATHASLSPYRPKAEARASVSVRVGSFAFQARTPTWEDVEVEIAEAISDFIAGGGDINDWSGMEALARTRLLQLRGRGLPSNLVDHVLQVLTPQLI
;
A
#
# COMPACT_ATOMS: atom_id res chain seq x y z
N MET A 1 27.46 -22.65 -0.20
CA MET A 1 26.57 -21.89 0.70
C MET A 1 26.47 -20.39 0.36
N ARG A 2 27.57 -19.69 0.06
CA ARG A 2 27.58 -18.24 -0.27
C ARG A 2 26.73 -17.81 -1.49
N ARG A 3 26.50 -18.71 -2.45
CA ARG A 3 25.70 -18.45 -3.67
C ARG A 3 24.18 -18.51 -3.44
N ILE A 4 23.71 -19.21 -2.40
CA ILE A 4 22.27 -19.31 -2.08
C ILE A 4 21.80 -18.06 -1.34
N PHE A 5 22.67 -17.44 -0.53
CA PHE A 5 22.39 -16.18 0.16
C PHE A 5 22.29 -14.99 -0.80
N VAL A 6 23.11 -14.96 -1.85
CA VAL A 6 23.04 -13.92 -2.89
C VAL A 6 21.77 -14.08 -3.74
N LEU A 7 21.31 -15.31 -3.99
CA LEU A 7 20.05 -15.56 -4.69
C LEU A 7 18.82 -15.14 -3.85
N ALA A 8 18.84 -15.37 -2.53
CA ALA A 8 17.79 -14.93 -1.61
C ALA A 8 17.72 -13.39 -1.46
N MET A 9 18.87 -12.70 -1.52
CA MET A 9 18.91 -11.24 -1.51
C MET A 9 18.45 -10.62 -2.84
N VAL A 10 18.72 -11.25 -3.97
CA VAL A 10 18.22 -10.79 -5.28
C VAL A 10 16.71 -11.03 -5.42
N LEU A 11 16.18 -12.09 -4.80
CA LEU A 11 14.73 -12.32 -4.69
C LEU A 11 14.03 -11.30 -3.77
N PHE A 12 14.71 -10.78 -2.74
CA PHE A 12 14.16 -9.70 -1.91
C PHE A 12 14.28 -8.32 -2.58
N ALA A 13 15.33 -8.07 -3.37
CA ALA A 13 15.53 -6.81 -4.09
C ALA A 13 14.66 -6.66 -5.36
N LEU A 14 13.98 -7.72 -5.79
CA LEU A 14 13.02 -7.72 -6.91
C LEU A 14 11.56 -7.66 -6.45
N SER A 15 11.31 -7.39 -5.17
CA SER A 15 9.96 -7.12 -4.65
C SER A 15 9.42 -5.73 -5.03
N GLY A 16 10.09 -5.03 -5.94
CA GLY A 16 9.60 -3.81 -6.59
C GLY A 16 8.62 -4.13 -7.72
N TYR A 17 7.34 -4.28 -7.37
CA TYR A 17 6.16 -3.94 -8.19
C TYR A 17 6.07 -4.34 -9.66
N ALA A 18 6.77 -5.38 -10.12
CA ALA A 18 6.21 -6.21 -11.17
C ALA A 18 5.08 -7.04 -10.53
N GLN A 19 3.90 -6.45 -10.36
CA GLN A 19 2.67 -7.19 -10.09
C GLN A 19 2.36 -8.06 -11.32
N VAL A 20 3.10 -9.15 -11.49
CA VAL A 20 2.54 -10.33 -12.13
C VAL A 20 1.45 -10.80 -11.16
N GLN A 21 0.24 -10.30 -11.38
CA GLN A 21 -0.94 -10.73 -10.64
C GLN A 21 -1.10 -12.23 -10.88
N PHE A 22 -0.58 -13.04 -9.96
CA PHE A 22 -0.79 -14.48 -9.98
C PHE A 22 -2.29 -14.76 -10.08
N MET A 23 -2.61 -15.66 -11.01
CA MET A 23 -3.94 -16.11 -11.41
C MET A 23 -4.80 -16.40 -10.17
N LEU A 24 -5.70 -15.49 -9.84
CA LEU A 24 -6.72 -15.68 -8.82
C LEU A 24 -8.06 -15.28 -9.43
N PRO A 25 -9.19 -15.80 -8.91
CA PRO A 25 -10.52 -15.44 -9.39
C PRO A 25 -10.70 -13.92 -9.38
N ALA A 26 -11.42 -13.38 -10.36
CA ALA A 26 -11.82 -11.98 -10.33
C ALA A 26 -12.70 -11.74 -9.08
N VAL A 27 -12.34 -10.76 -8.26
CA VAL A 27 -13.12 -10.34 -7.08
C VAL A 27 -13.75 -9.00 -7.40
N SER A 28 -15.08 -8.92 -7.44
CA SER A 28 -15.76 -7.64 -7.65
C SER A 28 -15.91 -6.87 -6.33
N PRO A 29 -16.00 -5.52 -6.36
CA PRO A 29 -16.38 -4.72 -5.19
C PRO A 29 -17.63 -5.26 -4.49
N GLU A 30 -18.64 -5.66 -5.26
CA GLU A 30 -19.90 -6.19 -4.76
C GLU A 30 -19.73 -7.49 -3.98
N ASP A 31 -18.86 -8.39 -4.46
CA ASP A 31 -18.53 -9.63 -3.76
C ASP A 31 -17.91 -9.35 -2.39
N VAL A 32 -17.01 -8.35 -2.31
CA VAL A 32 -16.39 -7.94 -1.04
C VAL A 32 -17.45 -7.40 -0.07
N LEU A 33 -18.31 -6.50 -0.55
CA LEU A 33 -19.37 -5.90 0.27
C LEU A 33 -20.38 -6.95 0.73
N GLN A 34 -20.77 -7.89 -0.13
CA GLN A 34 -21.68 -8.98 0.22
C GLN A 34 -21.06 -9.91 1.26
N TRP A 35 -19.80 -10.32 1.06
CA TRP A 35 -19.08 -11.14 2.03
C TRP A 35 -18.94 -10.41 3.38
N LEU A 36 -18.61 -9.12 3.36
CA LEU A 36 -18.42 -8.32 4.58
C LEU A 36 -19.69 -8.26 5.43
N ARG A 37 -20.88 -8.12 4.80
CA ARG A 37 -22.19 -8.17 5.49
C ARG A 37 -22.35 -9.47 6.29
N GLN A 38 -21.96 -10.60 5.69
CA GLN A 38 -22.12 -11.95 6.25
C GLN A 38 -20.98 -12.37 7.18
N SER A 39 -19.87 -11.63 7.21
CA SER A 39 -18.66 -11.99 7.97
C SER A 39 -18.86 -11.98 9.50
N ALA A 40 -17.96 -12.64 10.21
CA ALA A 40 -17.92 -12.63 11.68
C ALA A 40 -17.13 -11.44 12.28
N LEU A 41 -16.83 -10.41 11.48
CA LEU A 41 -16.20 -9.19 11.98
C LEU A 41 -17.14 -8.46 12.96
N PRO A 42 -16.60 -7.73 13.95
CA PRO A 42 -17.43 -7.06 14.93
C PRO A 42 -18.31 -5.99 14.26
N ALA A 43 -19.51 -5.81 14.80
CA ALA A 43 -20.59 -5.09 14.12
C ALA A 43 -20.27 -3.60 13.89
N ALA A 44 -19.54 -2.97 14.81
CA ALA A 44 -19.17 -1.57 14.72
C ALA A 44 -18.23 -1.32 13.53
N GLU A 45 -17.16 -2.10 13.42
CA GLU A 45 -16.17 -1.98 12.33
C GLU A 45 -16.80 -2.37 10.99
N LYS A 46 -17.63 -3.41 10.98
CA LYS A 46 -18.38 -3.79 9.78
C LYS A 46 -19.24 -2.63 9.26
N ALA A 47 -19.92 -1.89 10.15
CA ALA A 47 -20.73 -0.74 9.76
C ALA A 47 -19.88 0.40 9.17
N VAL A 48 -18.68 0.65 9.72
CA VAL A 48 -17.72 1.61 9.17
C VAL A 48 -17.29 1.19 7.76
N TRP A 49 -16.81 -0.03 7.60
CA TRP A 49 -16.34 -0.54 6.30
C TRP A 49 -17.43 -0.55 5.23
N LEU A 50 -18.65 -0.97 5.56
CA LEU A 50 -19.78 -0.97 4.63
C LEU A 50 -20.19 0.44 4.19
N ARG A 51 -19.90 1.46 4.99
CA ARG A 51 -20.15 2.87 4.65
C ARG A 51 -19.06 3.43 3.73
N ILE A 52 -17.78 3.13 3.98
CA ILE A 52 -16.66 3.80 3.28
C ILE A 52 -16.17 3.06 2.04
N LEU A 53 -16.28 1.73 2.00
CA LEU A 53 -15.73 0.92 0.90
C LEU A 53 -16.35 1.20 -0.48
N PRO A 54 -17.67 1.44 -0.64
CA PRO A 54 -18.24 1.67 -1.96
C PRO A 54 -17.53 2.83 -2.69
N GLN A 55 -17.41 3.98 -2.02
CA GLN A 55 -16.70 5.14 -2.56
C GLN A 55 -15.20 4.85 -2.75
N ALA A 56 -14.56 4.18 -1.79
CA ALA A 56 -13.14 3.85 -1.89
C ALA A 56 -12.81 2.90 -3.05
N PHE A 57 -13.75 2.02 -3.45
CA PHE A 57 -13.63 1.19 -4.64
C PHE A 57 -13.81 2.01 -5.91
N ASP A 58 -14.81 2.88 -5.95
CA ASP A 58 -15.09 3.75 -7.11
C ASP A 58 -13.91 4.69 -7.41
N GLU A 59 -13.26 5.20 -6.36
CA GLU A 59 -12.08 6.08 -6.45
C GLU A 59 -10.77 5.31 -6.65
N GLY A 60 -10.80 3.97 -6.62
CA GLY A 60 -9.61 3.13 -6.76
C GLY A 60 -8.62 3.23 -5.58
N LEU A 61 -9.06 3.74 -4.43
CA LEU A 61 -8.26 3.82 -3.21
C LEU A 61 -8.06 2.45 -2.57
N VAL A 62 -8.99 1.52 -2.81
CA VAL A 62 -8.94 0.15 -2.32
C VAL A 62 -9.04 -0.83 -3.49
N ASP A 63 -8.09 -1.75 -3.58
CA ASP A 63 -8.18 -2.89 -4.49
C ASP A 63 -9.11 -3.98 -3.89
N PRO A 64 -10.18 -4.42 -4.60
CA PRO A 64 -11.14 -5.40 -4.08
C PRO A 64 -10.51 -6.75 -3.70
N LYS A 65 -9.50 -7.20 -4.45
CA LYS A 65 -8.84 -8.49 -4.20
C LYS A 65 -8.01 -8.40 -2.93
N ILE A 66 -7.28 -7.30 -2.72
CA ILE A 66 -6.54 -7.07 -1.48
C ILE A 66 -7.49 -6.89 -0.30
N ALA A 67 -8.58 -6.14 -0.48
CA ALA A 67 -9.60 -5.92 0.56
C ALA A 67 -10.24 -7.23 1.02
N GLN A 68 -10.65 -8.10 0.10
CA GLN A 68 -11.23 -9.40 0.44
C GLN A 68 -10.25 -10.24 1.28
N ALA A 69 -9.00 -10.32 0.82
CA ALA A 69 -7.97 -11.09 1.48
C ALA A 69 -7.63 -10.52 2.87
N PHE A 70 -7.69 -9.20 3.02
CA PHE A 70 -7.53 -8.50 4.28
C PHE A 70 -8.67 -8.81 5.26
N PHE A 71 -9.93 -8.64 4.85
CA PHE A 71 -11.06 -8.90 5.74
C PHE A 71 -11.17 -10.36 6.17
N GLN A 72 -10.89 -11.30 5.27
CA GLN A 72 -10.84 -12.72 5.61
C GLN A 72 -9.81 -13.02 6.71
N ARG A 73 -8.68 -12.30 6.73
CA ARG A 73 -7.64 -12.45 7.76
C ARG A 73 -7.95 -11.74 9.06
N LEU A 74 -8.73 -10.66 9.01
CA LEU A 74 -9.19 -9.99 10.22
C LEU A 74 -10.17 -10.85 11.03
N VAL A 75 -10.84 -11.82 10.40
CA VAL A 75 -11.69 -12.77 11.12
C VAL A 75 -10.83 -13.57 12.11
N GLY A 76 -11.16 -13.51 13.39
CA GLY A 76 -10.40 -14.15 14.48
C GLY A 76 -9.34 -13.25 15.13
N THR A 77 -9.18 -12.01 14.63
CA THR A 77 -8.35 -10.98 15.29
C THR A 77 -9.07 -10.45 16.53
N PRO A 78 -8.35 -10.14 17.65
CA PRO A 78 -8.99 -9.54 18.82
C PRO A 78 -9.67 -8.21 18.46
N PRO A 79 -10.91 -7.95 18.93
CA PRO A 79 -11.71 -6.80 18.50
C PRO A 79 -11.00 -5.44 18.64
N THR A 80 -10.20 -5.26 19.69
CA THR A 80 -9.43 -4.02 19.92
C THR A 80 -8.50 -3.67 18.76
N PHE A 81 -7.85 -4.67 18.16
CA PHE A 81 -6.94 -4.45 17.03
C PHE A 81 -7.69 -4.25 15.72
N VAL A 82 -8.85 -4.90 15.55
CA VAL A 82 -9.72 -4.64 14.39
C VAL A 82 -10.21 -3.19 14.42
N GLY A 83 -10.62 -2.69 15.58
CA GLY A 83 -11.01 -1.29 15.77
C GLY A 83 -9.88 -0.31 15.44
N GLU A 84 -8.68 -0.54 15.94
CA GLU A 84 -7.52 0.32 15.66
C GLU A 84 -7.15 0.35 14.16
N ILE A 85 -7.08 -0.82 13.52
CA ILE A 85 -6.80 -0.90 12.08
C ILE A 85 -7.91 -0.22 11.28
N THR A 86 -9.18 -0.42 11.66
CA THR A 86 -10.32 0.22 10.99
C THR A 86 -10.24 1.74 11.08
N ALA A 87 -9.94 2.29 12.26
CA ALA A 87 -9.82 3.73 12.47
C ALA A 87 -8.70 4.36 11.63
N ILE A 88 -7.52 3.73 11.59
CA ILE A 88 -6.39 4.22 10.78
C ILE A 88 -6.75 4.28 9.29
N MET A 89 -7.40 3.23 8.78
CA MET A 89 -7.76 3.15 7.37
C MET A 89 -8.90 4.11 7.00
N GLU A 90 -9.87 4.29 7.90
CA GLU A 90 -10.93 5.28 7.74
C GLU A 90 -10.36 6.70 7.63
N GLU A 91 -9.42 7.05 8.49
CA GLU A 91 -8.78 8.37 8.50
C GLU A 91 -8.01 8.65 7.20
N LEU A 92 -7.29 7.67 6.67
CA LEU A 92 -6.57 7.80 5.40
C LEU A 92 -7.53 7.88 4.20
N LEU A 93 -8.58 7.06 4.19
CA LEU A 93 -9.60 7.10 3.13
C LEU A 93 -10.35 8.44 3.13
N ALA A 94 -10.61 9.03 4.29
CA ALA A 94 -11.22 10.36 4.39
C ALA A 94 -10.32 11.47 3.80
N GLN A 95 -9.01 11.25 3.73
CA GLN A 95 -8.03 12.14 3.09
C GLN A 95 -7.84 11.83 1.58
N GLY A 96 -8.56 10.84 1.03
CA GLY A 96 -8.39 10.41 -0.35
C GLY A 96 -7.11 9.59 -0.59
N LEU A 97 -6.54 9.00 0.47
CA LEU A 97 -5.31 8.22 0.38
C LEU A 97 -5.60 6.73 0.17
N SER A 98 -4.88 6.11 -0.76
CA SER A 98 -5.01 4.67 -0.99
C SER A 98 -4.49 3.87 0.19
N VAL A 99 -5.31 2.95 0.70
CA VAL A 99 -4.96 2.08 1.83
C VAL A 99 -4.63 0.64 1.43
N THR A 100 -4.60 0.36 0.12
CA THR A 100 -4.36 -0.99 -0.42
C THR A 100 -3.04 -1.59 0.07
N HIS A 101 -1.97 -0.80 0.08
CA HIS A 101 -0.65 -1.26 0.54
C HIS A 101 -0.66 -1.59 2.04
N LEU A 102 -1.33 -0.79 2.88
CA LEU A 102 -1.47 -1.05 4.32
C LEU A 102 -2.31 -2.30 4.59
N MET A 103 -3.42 -2.50 3.86
CA MET A 103 -4.23 -3.73 3.96
C MET A 103 -3.39 -4.97 3.66
N ASN A 104 -2.52 -4.89 2.65
CA ASN A 104 -1.59 -5.97 2.31
C ASN A 104 -0.53 -6.17 3.42
N LYS A 105 0.01 -5.10 4.01
CA LYS A 105 0.96 -5.18 5.13
C LYS A 105 0.36 -5.81 6.39
N VAL A 106 -0.86 -5.43 6.78
CA VAL A 106 -1.60 -6.11 7.87
C VAL A 106 -1.72 -7.60 7.55
N SER A 107 -2.18 -7.92 6.35
CA SER A 107 -2.36 -9.31 5.91
C SER A 107 -1.06 -10.12 6.02
N GLN A 108 0.07 -9.54 5.59
CA GLN A 108 1.40 -10.15 5.72
C GLN A 108 1.79 -10.37 7.18
N GLY A 109 1.60 -9.36 8.04
CA GLY A 109 1.90 -9.47 9.47
C GLY A 109 1.14 -10.63 10.13
N ILE A 110 -0.14 -10.78 9.80
CA ILE A 110 -1.00 -11.88 10.28
C ILE A 110 -0.48 -13.23 9.79
N ILE A 111 -0.18 -13.37 8.48
CA ILE A 111 0.36 -14.61 7.90
C ILE A 111 1.68 -15.01 8.57
N MET A 112 2.54 -14.03 8.85
CA MET A 112 3.83 -14.25 9.49
C MET A 112 3.72 -14.53 10.99
N GLY A 113 2.52 -14.50 11.57
CA GLY A 113 2.32 -14.71 13.00
C GLY A 113 2.97 -13.63 13.88
N ARG A 114 3.13 -12.40 13.35
CA ARG A 114 3.66 -11.29 14.14
C ARG A 114 2.68 -10.95 15.27
N SER A 115 3.20 -10.47 16.39
CA SER A 115 2.35 -10.02 17.47
C SER A 115 1.50 -8.82 17.02
N TRP A 116 0.28 -8.72 17.54
CA TRP A 116 -0.63 -7.63 17.17
C TRP A 116 -0.04 -6.25 17.45
N ALA A 117 0.70 -6.09 18.56
CA ALA A 117 1.39 -4.85 18.87
C ALA A 117 2.42 -4.46 17.81
N VAL A 118 3.14 -5.42 17.22
CA VAL A 118 4.08 -5.14 16.12
C VAL A 118 3.31 -4.72 14.87
N ILE A 119 2.22 -5.40 14.54
CA ILE A 119 1.39 -5.08 13.38
C ILE A 119 0.81 -3.66 13.50
N THR A 120 0.19 -3.33 14.64
CA THR A 120 -0.43 -2.01 14.80
C THR A 120 0.57 -0.87 14.89
N ASN A 121 1.70 -1.06 15.57
CA ASN A 121 2.78 -0.06 15.58
C ASN A 121 3.35 0.19 14.17
N GLU A 122 3.56 -0.87 13.38
CA GLU A 122 4.05 -0.75 12.01
C GLU A 122 3.03 -0.03 11.12
N ILE A 123 1.74 -0.37 11.23
CA ILE A 123 0.69 0.27 10.43
C ILE A 123 0.48 1.73 10.83
N ARG A 124 0.56 2.05 12.12
CA ARG A 124 0.49 3.43 12.60
C ARG A 124 1.66 4.27 12.06
N LEU A 125 2.88 3.73 12.10
CA LEU A 125 4.05 4.38 11.50
C LEU A 125 3.83 4.64 10.01
N ARG A 126 3.48 3.59 9.25
CA ARG A 126 3.31 3.69 7.79
C ARG A 126 2.18 4.66 7.40
N ALA A 127 1.07 4.66 8.14
CA ALA A 127 -0.02 5.60 7.93
C ALA A 127 0.40 7.05 8.18
N SER A 128 1.09 7.33 9.29
CA SER A 128 1.58 8.67 9.61
C SER A 128 2.60 9.17 8.57
N VAL A 129 3.52 8.30 8.15
CA VAL A 129 4.53 8.63 7.13
C VAL A 129 3.87 8.86 5.78
N LEU A 130 2.87 8.06 5.39
CA LEU A 130 2.12 8.27 4.17
C LEU A 130 1.40 9.62 4.15
N ALA A 131 0.67 9.95 5.22
CA ALA A 131 -0.03 11.22 5.33
C ALA A 131 0.95 12.41 5.26
N ALA A 132 2.10 12.31 5.94
CA ALA A 132 3.15 13.33 5.89
C ALA A 132 3.77 13.45 4.49
N THR A 133 4.08 12.32 3.84
CA THR A 133 4.63 12.28 2.48
C THR A 133 3.66 12.92 1.49
N HIS A 134 2.38 12.58 1.58
CA HIS A 134 1.34 13.19 0.76
C HIS A 134 1.26 14.70 0.96
N ALA A 135 1.23 15.17 2.21
CA ALA A 135 1.19 16.61 2.51
C ALA A 135 2.41 17.36 1.94
N SER A 136 3.60 16.77 2.04
CA SER A 136 4.85 17.35 1.53
C SER A 136 4.93 17.36 -0.01
N LEU A 137 4.40 16.33 -0.67
CA LEU A 137 4.55 16.14 -2.13
C LEU A 137 3.37 16.64 -2.96
N SER A 138 2.18 16.78 -2.37
CA SER A 138 0.97 17.27 -3.04
C SER A 138 1.17 18.58 -3.82
N PRO A 139 1.91 19.60 -3.32
CA PRO A 139 2.18 20.83 -4.08
C PRO A 139 2.99 20.63 -5.37
N TYR A 140 3.73 19.52 -5.47
CA TYR A 140 4.61 19.20 -6.60
C TYR A 140 3.95 18.25 -7.60
N ARG A 141 2.71 17.83 -7.35
CA ARG A 141 1.97 16.94 -8.22
C ARG A 141 1.88 17.49 -9.65
N PRO A 142 2.18 16.69 -10.69
CA PRO A 142 2.01 17.10 -12.07
C PRO A 142 0.57 17.50 -12.38
N LYS A 143 0.37 18.57 -13.17
CA LYS A 143 -0.97 19.04 -13.60
C LYS A 143 -1.73 18.02 -14.46
N ALA A 144 -1.01 17.15 -15.15
CA ALA A 144 -1.58 16.11 -15.99
C ALA A 144 -0.78 14.83 -15.79
N GLU A 145 -1.49 13.73 -15.55
CA GLU A 145 -0.95 12.39 -15.44
C GLU A 145 -1.63 11.50 -16.48
N ALA A 146 -0.86 10.68 -17.17
CA ALA A 146 -1.42 9.69 -18.08
C ALA A 146 -2.07 8.57 -17.25
N ARG A 147 -3.40 8.55 -17.20
CA ARG A 147 -4.16 7.48 -16.56
C ARG A 147 -4.72 6.57 -17.64
N ALA A 148 -4.22 5.34 -17.70
CA ALA A 148 -4.81 4.27 -18.49
C ALA A 148 -5.05 3.06 -17.60
N SER A 149 -6.17 2.37 -17.82
CA SER A 149 -6.46 1.09 -17.20
C SER A 149 -6.89 0.11 -18.26
N VAL A 150 -6.25 -1.06 -18.28
CA VAL A 150 -6.60 -2.17 -19.16
C VAL A 150 -7.16 -3.28 -18.30
N SER A 151 -8.37 -3.73 -18.60
CA SER A 151 -8.99 -4.91 -17.99
C SER A 151 -9.26 -5.94 -19.08
N VAL A 152 -8.68 -7.14 -18.93
CA VAL A 152 -8.87 -8.27 -19.85
C VAL A 152 -9.49 -9.42 -19.07
N ARG A 153 -10.67 -9.89 -19.48
CA ARG A 153 -11.33 -11.06 -18.89
C ARG A 153 -11.21 -12.26 -19.83
N VAL A 154 -10.70 -13.37 -19.31
CA VAL A 154 -10.60 -14.66 -20.00
C VAL A 154 -11.28 -15.73 -19.14
N GLY A 155 -12.53 -16.07 -19.46
CA GLY A 155 -13.34 -16.95 -18.62
C GLY A 155 -13.58 -16.35 -17.22
N SER A 156 -13.25 -17.10 -16.17
CA SER A 156 -13.30 -16.65 -14.77
C SER A 156 -12.07 -15.83 -14.32
N PHE A 157 -11.05 -15.72 -15.18
CA PHE A 157 -9.85 -14.94 -14.91
C PHE A 157 -10.01 -13.51 -15.41
N ALA A 158 -9.56 -12.54 -14.62
CA ALA A 158 -9.44 -11.15 -15.03
C ALA A 158 -8.02 -10.65 -14.76
N PHE A 159 -7.45 -9.94 -15.74
CA PHE A 159 -6.20 -9.21 -15.63
C PHE A 159 -6.54 -7.73 -15.62
N GLN A 160 -6.07 -7.01 -14.61
CA GLN A 160 -6.20 -5.56 -14.56
C GLN A 160 -4.82 -4.94 -14.41
N ALA A 161 -4.45 -4.08 -15.35
CA ALA A 161 -3.28 -3.24 -15.25
C ALA A 161 -3.73 -1.78 -15.28
N ARG A 162 -3.16 -0.95 -14.41
CA ARG A 162 -3.27 0.50 -14.50
C ARG A 162 -1.90 1.13 -14.64
N THR A 163 -1.83 2.26 -15.32
CA THR A 163 -0.64 3.10 -15.30
C THR A 163 -0.43 3.60 -13.87
N PRO A 164 0.76 3.44 -13.28
CA PRO A 164 1.07 4.01 -11.99
C PRO A 164 0.92 5.54 -12.01
N THR A 165 0.42 6.11 -10.93
CA THR A 165 0.11 7.52 -10.76
C THR A 165 1.07 8.20 -9.79
N TRP A 166 0.89 9.51 -9.56
CA TRP A 166 1.64 10.24 -8.55
C TRP A 166 1.46 9.64 -7.15
N GLU A 167 0.25 9.19 -6.81
CA GLU A 167 -0.03 8.55 -5.52
C GLU A 167 0.78 7.26 -5.33
N ASP A 168 1.08 6.51 -6.39
CA ASP A 168 1.94 5.33 -6.30
C ASP A 168 3.39 5.72 -5.97
N VAL A 169 3.86 6.88 -6.45
CA VAL A 169 5.17 7.44 -6.09
C VAL A 169 5.20 7.85 -4.61
N GLU A 170 4.15 8.52 -4.13
CA GLU A 170 4.01 8.91 -2.71
C GLU A 170 4.05 7.69 -1.80
N VAL A 171 3.35 6.61 -2.17
CA VAL A 171 3.37 5.34 -1.43
C VAL A 171 4.78 4.74 -1.40
N GLU A 172 5.52 4.71 -2.52
CA GLU A 172 6.87 4.15 -2.55
C GLU A 172 7.87 4.95 -1.70
N ILE A 173 7.74 6.27 -1.67
CA ILE A 173 8.54 7.14 -0.80
C ILE A 173 8.18 6.88 0.66
N ALA A 174 6.89 6.86 0.99
CA ALA A 174 6.42 6.60 2.36
C ALA A 174 6.86 5.22 2.87
N GLU A 175 6.81 4.20 2.01
CA GLU A 175 7.30 2.86 2.31
C GLU A 175 8.82 2.85 2.51
N ALA A 176 9.59 3.60 1.72
CA ALA A 176 11.05 3.68 1.90
C ALA A 176 11.42 4.32 3.24
N ILE A 177 10.79 5.45 3.58
CA ILE A 177 10.98 6.14 4.86
C ILE A 177 10.59 5.22 6.02
N SER A 178 9.42 4.56 5.91
CA SER A 178 8.95 3.63 6.93
C SER A 178 9.90 2.45 7.12
N ASP A 179 10.44 1.88 6.04
CA ASP A 179 11.39 0.78 6.09
C ASP A 179 12.74 1.20 6.70
N PHE A 180 13.18 2.44 6.47
CA PHE A 180 14.37 3.00 7.13
C PHE A 180 14.20 3.05 8.65
N ILE A 181 13.09 3.64 9.10
CA ILE A 181 12.78 3.78 10.53
C ILE A 181 12.59 2.41 11.17
N ALA A 182 11.80 1.53 10.55
CA ALA A 182 11.56 0.17 11.05
C ALA A 182 12.83 -0.70 11.05
N GLY A 183 13.78 -0.41 10.16
CA GLY A 183 15.11 -1.03 10.10
C GLY A 183 16.09 -0.56 11.17
N GLY A 184 15.70 0.39 12.03
CA GLY A 184 16.54 0.96 13.08
C GLY A 184 17.31 2.22 12.69
N GLY A 185 16.95 2.85 11.57
CA GLY A 185 17.46 4.17 11.20
C GLY A 185 17.03 5.27 12.17
N ASP A 186 17.83 6.33 12.28
CA ASP A 186 17.50 7.50 13.11
C ASP A 186 16.42 8.34 12.42
N ILE A 187 15.30 8.59 13.11
CA ILE A 187 14.21 9.43 12.61
C ILE A 187 14.64 10.87 12.29
N ASN A 188 15.79 11.32 12.80
CA ASN A 188 16.34 12.64 12.49
C ASN A 188 17.35 12.61 11.33
N ASP A 189 17.66 11.44 10.76
CA ASP A 189 18.53 11.31 9.59
C ASP A 189 17.77 11.51 8.28
N TRP A 190 17.37 12.77 8.05
CA TRP A 190 16.68 13.20 6.84
C TRP A 190 17.44 12.85 5.56
N SER A 191 18.78 12.89 5.62
CA SER A 191 19.62 12.58 4.46
C SER A 191 19.63 11.09 4.15
N GLY A 192 19.68 10.23 5.19
CA GLY A 192 19.57 8.78 5.04
C GLY A 192 18.22 8.35 4.49
N MET A 193 17.13 8.93 5.00
CA MET A 193 15.78 8.68 4.51
C MET A 193 15.60 9.14 3.06
N GLU A 194 16.07 10.34 2.72
CA GLU A 194 16.08 10.85 1.34
C GLU A 194 16.86 9.93 0.40
N ALA A 195 18.06 9.52 0.80
CA ALA A 195 18.92 8.66 -0.01
C ALA A 195 18.27 7.29 -0.27
N LEU A 196 17.60 6.70 0.73
CA LEU A 196 16.88 5.44 0.55
C LEU A 196 15.68 5.60 -0.38
N ALA A 197 14.88 6.65 -0.20
CA ALA A 197 13.74 6.96 -1.07
C ALA A 197 14.20 7.17 -2.52
N ARG A 198 15.23 8.01 -2.74
CA ARG A 198 15.85 8.23 -4.05
C ARG A 198 16.33 6.93 -4.69
N THR A 199 17.04 6.11 -3.93
CA THR A 199 17.55 4.82 -4.41
C THR A 199 16.41 3.90 -4.85
N ARG A 200 15.34 3.81 -4.06
CA ARG A 200 14.16 3.00 -4.40
C ARG A 200 13.48 3.51 -5.67
N LEU A 201 13.27 4.81 -5.79
CA LEU A 201 12.65 5.41 -6.98
C LEU A 201 13.48 5.15 -8.25
N LEU A 202 14.80 5.31 -8.18
CA LEU A 202 15.70 5.01 -9.31
C LEU A 202 15.65 3.54 -9.73
N GLN A 203 15.46 2.60 -8.81
CA GLN A 203 15.31 1.17 -9.11
C GLN A 203 13.98 0.85 -9.79
N LEU A 204 12.92 1.57 -9.43
CA LEU A 204 11.57 1.40 -10.00
C LEU A 204 11.38 2.12 -11.34
N ARG A 205 12.24 3.10 -11.65
CA ARG A 205 12.22 3.90 -12.88
C ARG A 205 12.17 3.01 -14.14
N GLY A 206 11.08 3.11 -14.90
CA GLY A 206 10.86 2.38 -16.14
C GLY A 206 10.56 0.89 -15.99
N ARG A 207 10.41 0.38 -14.76
CA ARG A 207 10.07 -1.02 -14.46
C ARG A 207 8.75 -1.16 -13.68
N GLY A 208 8.61 -0.37 -12.62
CA GLY A 208 7.42 -0.33 -11.78
C GLY A 208 6.77 1.05 -11.76
N LEU A 209 7.54 2.12 -12.02
CA LEU A 209 7.05 3.50 -12.09
C LEU A 209 7.45 4.15 -13.43
N PRO A 210 6.58 4.97 -14.04
CA PRO A 210 6.91 5.72 -15.25
C PRO A 210 8.13 6.64 -15.04
N SER A 211 9.08 6.59 -15.97
CA SER A 211 10.33 7.36 -15.85
C SER A 211 10.09 8.87 -15.70
N ASN A 212 9.07 9.41 -16.38
CA ASN A 212 8.69 10.82 -16.28
C ASN A 212 8.19 11.22 -14.88
N LEU A 213 7.44 10.35 -14.19
CA LEU A 213 7.00 10.61 -12.83
C LEU A 213 8.16 10.56 -11.85
N VAL A 214 9.02 9.55 -12.00
CA VAL A 214 10.24 9.41 -11.18
C VAL A 214 11.17 10.61 -11.38
N ASP A 215 11.45 10.98 -12.63
CA ASP A 215 12.35 12.10 -12.92
C ASP A 215 11.79 13.43 -12.38
N HIS A 216 10.47 13.61 -12.43
CA HIS A 216 9.79 14.79 -11.87
C HIS A 216 9.93 14.86 -10.34
N VAL A 217 9.66 13.76 -9.61
CA VAL A 217 9.81 13.78 -8.15
C VAL A 217 11.27 13.94 -7.73
N LEU A 218 12.22 13.32 -8.46
CA LEU A 218 13.65 13.41 -8.12
C LEU A 218 14.25 14.80 -8.30
N GLN A 219 13.60 15.68 -9.06
CA GLN A 219 13.98 17.10 -9.19
C GLN A 219 13.63 17.91 -7.95
N VAL A 220 12.60 17.51 -7.21
CA VAL A 220 12.10 18.24 -6.03
C VAL A 220 12.47 17.56 -4.73
N LEU A 221 12.72 16.25 -4.74
CA LEU A 221 13.04 15.46 -3.55
C LEU A 221 14.33 15.98 -2.90
N THR A 222 14.19 16.53 -1.70
CA THR A 222 15.27 16.99 -0.83
C THR A 222 15.05 16.48 0.59
N PRO A 223 16.07 16.50 1.46
CA PRO A 223 15.90 16.13 2.87
C PRO A 223 14.84 16.95 3.59
N GLN A 224 14.52 18.17 3.13
CA GLN A 224 13.47 19.01 3.74
C GLN A 224 12.04 18.59 3.37
N LEU A 225 11.87 17.79 2.32
CA LEU A 225 10.57 17.24 1.93
C LEU A 225 10.28 15.86 2.53
N ILE A 226 11.27 15.28 3.23
CA ILE A 226 11.17 14.01 3.95
C ILE A 226 10.65 14.26 5.36
#